data_AF-A0A3C0TBQ6-F1
#
_entry.id   AF-A0A3C0TBQ6-F1
#
_cell.length_a   1.000
_cell.length_b   1.000
_cell.length_c   1.000
_cell.angle_alpha   90.00
_cell.angle_beta   90.00
_cell.angle_gamma   90.00
#
_symmetry.space_group_name_H-M   'P 1'
#
loop_
_entity.id
_entity.type
_entity.pdbx_description
1 polymer ?
#
loop_
_entity_poly.entity_id
_entity_poly.type
_entity_poly.pdbx_seq_one_letter_code
_entity_poly.pdbx_strand_id
1 'polypeptide(L)'
;RGEDPVAEKLMRWIVVVIFVLASSHVMAQSRLHHQIFAALEKPKPPTDKSNFVGEPKRPIVSNRQVAAMVKRANPGSRILSIELKQSRGTPIYKVKTLSEAGVVKYIYVDGVSRDLFE
;
A
#
# COMPACT_ATOMS: atom_id res chain seq x y z
N ARG A 1 9.48 -27.34 41.16
CA ARG A 1 8.97 -26.70 39.94
C ARG A 1 9.79 -25.42 39.76
N GLY A 2 11.01 -25.58 39.24
CA GLY A 2 11.91 -24.47 38.93
C GLY A 2 11.80 -24.24 37.44
N GLU A 3 11.39 -23.05 37.05
CA GLU A 3 11.43 -22.62 35.65
C GLU A 3 12.84 -22.12 35.39
N ASP A 4 13.59 -22.84 34.55
CA ASP A 4 14.99 -22.54 34.29
C ASP A 4 15.08 -21.27 33.43
N PRO A 5 15.63 -20.15 33.97
CA PRO A 5 15.66 -18.86 33.27
C PRO A 5 16.55 -18.88 32.01
N VAL A 6 17.35 -19.95 31.87
CA VAL A 6 18.19 -20.22 30.70
C VAL A 6 17.35 -20.66 29.51
N ALA A 7 16.29 -21.44 29.73
CA ALA A 7 15.45 -22.00 28.66
C ALA A 7 14.65 -20.90 27.94
N GLU A 8 14.11 -19.93 28.67
CA GLU A 8 13.38 -18.78 28.10
C GLU A 8 14.30 -17.88 27.25
N LYS A 9 15.54 -17.66 27.73
CA LYS A 9 16.51 -16.86 27.01
C LYS A 9 16.93 -17.58 25.72
N LEU A 10 17.17 -18.90 25.78
CA LEU A 10 17.47 -19.71 24.60
C LEU A 10 16.33 -19.72 23.57
N MET A 11 15.08 -19.90 24.00
CA MET A 11 13.92 -19.86 23.08
C MET A 11 13.79 -18.50 22.39
N ARG A 12 14.01 -17.39 23.10
CA ARG A 12 14.00 -16.05 22.51
C ARG A 12 15.05 -15.88 21.41
N TRP A 13 16.26 -16.39 21.61
CA TRP A 13 17.33 -16.30 20.62
C TRP A 13 17.05 -17.18 19.39
N ILE A 14 16.45 -18.36 19.57
CA ILE A 14 16.07 -19.25 18.46
C ILE A 14 15.03 -18.60 17.54
N VAL A 15 14.01 -17.94 18.10
CA VAL A 15 12.98 -17.24 17.30
C VAL A 15 13.58 -16.10 16.47
N VAL A 16 14.53 -15.35 17.03
CA VAL A 16 15.22 -14.26 16.30
C VAL A 16 16.05 -14.82 15.13
N VAL A 17 16.75 -15.94 15.31
CA VAL A 17 17.57 -16.55 14.25
C VAL A 17 16.70 -17.07 13.11
N ILE A 18 15.56 -17.70 13.40
CA ILE A 18 14.62 -18.16 12.37
C ILE A 18 14.03 -16.97 11.59
N PHE A 19 13.74 -15.87 12.26
CA PHE A 19 13.17 -14.68 11.62
C PHE A 19 14.16 -13.97 10.67
N VAL A 20 15.45 -14.01 10.98
CA VAL A 20 16.50 -13.44 10.12
C VAL A 20 16.73 -14.28 8.86
N LEU A 21 16.68 -15.62 8.94
CA LEU A 21 16.84 -16.47 7.75
C LEU A 21 15.69 -16.38 6.75
N ALA A 22 14.46 -16.07 7.19
CA ALA A 22 13.32 -15.93 6.30
C ALA A 22 13.27 -14.59 5.53
N SER A 23 14.13 -13.62 5.89
CA SER A 23 14.07 -12.26 5.32
C SER A 23 14.84 -12.08 4.00
N SER A 24 15.54 -13.11 3.51
CA SER A 24 16.40 -13.00 2.32
C SER A 24 15.69 -13.20 0.97
N HIS A 25 14.36 -13.32 0.91
CA HIS A 25 13.63 -13.51 -0.35
C HIS A 25 12.56 -12.45 -0.62
N VAL A 26 12.90 -11.17 -0.48
CA VAL A 26 12.17 -10.10 -1.20
C VAL A 26 13.19 -9.07 -1.74
N MET A 27 14.13 -9.54 -2.56
CA MET A 27 14.92 -8.67 -3.43
C MET A 27 14.85 -9.19 -4.86
N ALA A 28 13.79 -8.83 -5.58
CA ALA A 28 13.80 -8.58 -7.03
C ALA A 28 12.36 -8.33 -7.50
N GLN A 29 12.01 -7.05 -7.74
CA GLN A 29 11.19 -6.57 -8.86
C GLN A 29 10.61 -5.19 -8.53
N SER A 30 11.35 -4.14 -8.89
CA SER A 30 10.78 -2.81 -9.18
C SER A 30 11.86 -1.93 -9.81
N ARG A 31 12.41 -2.38 -10.94
CA ARG A 31 13.25 -1.57 -11.82
C ARG A 31 12.73 -1.62 -13.26
N LEU A 32 11.52 -1.15 -13.51
CA LEU A 32 10.99 -1.04 -14.88
C LEU A 32 10.02 0.15 -15.09
N HIS A 33 10.23 1.33 -14.47
CA HIS A 33 9.27 2.44 -14.64
C HIS A 33 9.85 3.82 -14.99
N HIS A 34 11.14 3.96 -15.32
CA HIS A 34 11.72 5.30 -15.57
C HIS A 34 12.38 5.56 -16.94
N GLN A 35 12.29 4.67 -17.94
CA GLN A 35 12.94 4.92 -19.24
C GLN A 35 12.03 5.25 -20.44
N ILE A 36 10.70 5.28 -20.30
CA ILE A 36 9.81 5.48 -21.47
C ILE A 36 9.32 6.95 -21.61
N PHE A 37 9.38 7.77 -20.56
CA PHE A 37 8.74 9.10 -20.57
C PHE A 37 9.64 10.28 -20.99
N ALA A 38 10.90 10.04 -21.36
CA ALA A 38 11.84 11.15 -21.63
C ALA A 38 12.11 11.46 -23.11
N ALA A 39 11.57 10.68 -24.07
CA ALA A 39 12.05 10.72 -25.46
C ALA A 39 11.02 10.90 -26.58
N LEU A 40 9.73 11.18 -26.30
CA LEU A 40 8.76 11.45 -27.38
C LEU A 40 8.01 12.78 -27.15
N GLU A 41 8.71 13.83 -27.56
CA GLU A 41 8.24 14.85 -28.50
C GLU A 41 6.81 15.43 -28.35
N LYS A 42 6.76 16.75 -28.18
CA LYS A 42 5.61 17.62 -28.54
C LYS A 42 5.28 17.40 -30.04
N PRO A 43 4.00 17.36 -30.49
CA PRO A 43 3.32 18.61 -30.87
C PRO A 43 1.75 18.65 -30.84
N LYS A 44 1.25 19.89 -30.67
CA LYS A 44 0.05 20.59 -31.22
C LYS A 44 -1.40 20.05 -31.01
N PRO A 45 -2.39 20.93 -30.69
CA PRO A 45 -3.77 20.52 -30.44
C PRO A 45 -4.64 20.54 -31.71
N PRO A 46 -5.71 19.73 -31.77
CA PRO A 46 -6.89 20.07 -32.56
C PRO A 46 -8.14 20.22 -31.66
N THR A 47 -8.86 21.30 -31.94
CA THR A 47 -10.24 21.57 -31.54
C THR A 47 -11.17 20.55 -32.19
N ASP A 48 -12.04 19.88 -31.43
CA ASP A 48 -13.35 19.46 -31.94
C ASP A 48 -14.38 19.38 -30.81
N LYS A 49 -15.59 19.89 -31.11
CA LYS A 49 -16.75 19.98 -30.24
C LYS A 49 -17.76 18.92 -30.69
N SER A 50 -18.02 17.88 -29.90
CA SER A 50 -19.33 17.20 -29.98
C SER A 50 -19.60 16.30 -28.77
N ASN A 51 -20.77 16.54 -28.18
CA ASN A 51 -21.41 15.79 -27.12
C ASN A 51 -21.43 14.28 -27.37
N PHE A 52 -21.27 13.46 -26.31
CA PHE A 52 -22.22 12.42 -25.87
C PHE A 52 -21.59 11.49 -24.81
N VAL A 53 -22.44 11.10 -23.84
CA VAL A 53 -22.33 9.97 -22.89
C VAL A 53 -21.54 10.21 -21.58
N GLY A 54 -22.30 10.60 -20.55
CA GLY A 54 -22.13 10.17 -19.16
C GLY A 54 -20.72 10.18 -18.58
N GLU A 55 -20.27 11.35 -18.13
CA GLU A 55 -19.12 11.44 -17.22
C GLU A 55 -19.33 10.46 -16.04
N PRO A 56 -18.42 9.49 -15.81
CA PRO A 56 -18.54 8.63 -14.65
C PRO A 56 -18.35 9.50 -13.41
N LYS A 57 -19.44 9.76 -12.71
CA LYS A 57 -19.49 10.36 -11.37
C LYS A 57 -18.48 9.65 -10.46
N ARG A 58 -17.28 10.20 -10.27
CA ARG A 58 -16.34 9.67 -9.28
C ARG A 58 -15.56 10.79 -8.61
N PRO A 59 -15.81 11.10 -7.33
CA PRO A 59 -14.74 11.61 -6.50
C PRO A 59 -13.74 10.47 -6.31
N ILE A 60 -12.79 10.32 -7.25
CA ILE A 60 -11.66 9.40 -7.10
C ILE A 60 -10.84 9.91 -5.92
N VAL A 61 -10.92 9.23 -4.77
CA VAL A 61 -10.13 9.57 -3.58
C VAL A 61 -8.65 9.41 -3.94
N SER A 62 -7.90 10.52 -3.97
CA SER A 62 -6.47 10.47 -4.31
C SER A 62 -5.67 9.64 -3.30
N ASN A 63 -4.51 9.09 -3.72
CA ASN A 63 -3.60 8.38 -2.81
C ASN A 63 -3.24 9.20 -1.56
N ARG A 64 -3.16 10.54 -1.67
CA ARG A 64 -2.94 11.43 -0.52
C ARG A 64 -4.10 11.40 0.47
N GLN A 65 -5.33 11.40 -0.02
CA GLN A 65 -6.52 11.31 0.82
C GLN A 65 -6.62 9.93 1.48
N VAL A 66 -6.37 8.85 0.72
CA VAL A 66 -6.28 7.48 1.25
C VAL A 66 -5.23 7.40 2.36
N ALA A 67 -4.04 7.93 2.12
CA ALA A 67 -2.97 7.98 3.12
C ALA A 67 -3.39 8.72 4.39
N ALA A 68 -4.04 9.88 4.24
CA ALA A 68 -4.51 10.67 5.38
C ALA A 68 -5.57 9.92 6.20
N MET A 69 -6.48 9.21 5.54
CA MET A 69 -7.50 8.39 6.21
C MET A 69 -6.85 7.24 7.01
N VAL A 70 -5.97 6.49 6.37
CA VAL A 70 -5.26 5.37 7.02
C VAL A 70 -4.41 5.86 8.20
N LYS A 71 -3.73 7.01 8.05
CA LYS A 71 -2.94 7.61 9.14
C LYS A 71 -3.78 8.06 10.33
N ARG A 72 -5.00 8.57 10.10
CA ARG A 72 -5.92 8.93 11.17
C ARG A 72 -6.41 7.69 11.93
N ALA A 73 -6.75 6.63 11.21
CA ALA A 73 -7.22 5.38 11.83
C ALA A 73 -6.09 4.59 12.50
N ASN A 74 -4.85 4.72 12.03
CA ASN A 74 -3.69 3.96 12.51
C ASN A 74 -2.54 4.93 12.86
N PRO A 75 -2.66 5.67 13.97
CA PRO A 75 -1.60 6.54 14.44
C PRO A 75 -0.32 5.74 14.70
N GLY A 76 0.84 6.36 14.51
CA GLY A 76 2.15 5.70 14.64
C GLY A 76 2.53 4.75 13.50
N SER A 77 1.57 4.28 12.70
CA SER A 77 1.87 3.32 11.62
C SER A 77 2.44 4.00 10.38
N ARG A 78 3.52 3.46 9.79
CA ARG A 78 4.10 3.89 8.51
C ARG A 78 3.33 3.26 7.35
N ILE A 79 3.04 4.04 6.32
CA ILE A 79 2.46 3.50 5.07
C ILE A 79 3.62 3.08 4.18
N LEU A 80 3.59 1.83 3.73
CA LEU A 80 4.62 1.23 2.87
C LEU A 80 4.21 1.25 1.39
N SER A 81 2.92 1.04 1.10
CA SER A 81 2.39 1.01 -0.27
C SER A 81 0.90 1.37 -0.28
N ILE A 82 0.44 1.94 -1.40
CA ILE A 82 -0.98 2.18 -1.72
C ILE A 82 -1.22 1.68 -3.14
N GLU A 83 -2.09 0.68 -3.29
CA GLU A 83 -2.40 0.04 -4.58
C GLU A 83 -3.91 0.08 -4.85
N LEU A 84 -4.31 0.58 -6.02
CA LEU A 84 -5.70 0.47 -6.46
C LEU A 84 -5.96 -0.93 -7.01
N LYS A 85 -6.79 -1.73 -6.35
CA LYS A 85 -7.08 -3.12 -6.74
C LYS A 85 -8.27 -3.26 -7.68
N GLN A 86 -9.23 -2.33 -7.64
CA GLN A 86 -10.43 -2.39 -8.47
C GLN A 86 -10.70 -1.02 -9.10
N SER A 87 -10.88 -0.98 -10.42
CA SER A 87 -11.13 0.27 -11.18
C SER A 87 -12.43 0.22 -11.99
N ARG A 88 -12.88 -0.97 -12.39
CA ARG A 88 -14.13 -1.21 -13.14
C ARG A 88 -15.40 -1.35 -12.26
N GLY A 89 -15.31 -0.97 -10.99
CA GLY A 89 -16.40 -1.02 -10.01
C GLY A 89 -16.13 0.00 -8.89
N THR A 90 -16.52 -0.30 -7.66
CA THR A 90 -16.12 0.51 -6.50
C THR A 90 -14.59 0.50 -6.38
N PRO A 91 -13.92 1.66 -6.38
CA PRO A 91 -12.48 1.73 -6.23
C PRO A 91 -12.06 1.26 -4.84
N ILE A 92 -11.33 0.16 -4.75
CA ILE A 92 -10.77 -0.34 -3.47
C ILE A 92 -9.26 -0.14 -3.47
N TYR A 93 -8.76 0.63 -2.51
CA TYR A 93 -7.33 0.84 -2.29
C TYR A 93 -6.82 -0.14 -1.23
N LYS A 94 -5.82 -0.94 -1.58
CA LYS A 94 -5.08 -1.76 -0.62
C LYS A 94 -3.87 -0.98 -0.13
N VAL A 95 -3.80 -0.76 1.19
CA VAL A 95 -2.75 0.00 1.85
C VAL A 95 -1.95 -0.93 2.74
N LYS A 96 -0.65 -1.03 2.50
CA LYS A 96 0.26 -1.79 3.37
C LYS A 96 0.78 -0.86 4.45
N THR A 97 0.57 -1.21 5.71
CA THR A 97 1.04 -0.44 6.87
C THR A 97 2.06 -1.23 7.68
N LEU A 98 2.90 -0.52 8.44
CA LEU A 98 3.86 -1.05 9.39
C LEU A 98 3.68 -0.30 10.71
N SER A 99 3.26 -1.00 11.76
CA SER A 99 3.14 -0.41 13.11
C SER A 99 4.50 -0.14 13.74
N GLU A 100 4.54 0.64 14.82
CA GLU A 100 5.76 0.87 15.61
C GLU A 100 6.31 -0.41 16.24
N ALA A 101 5.43 -1.38 16.52
CA ALA A 101 5.81 -2.72 16.99
C ALA A 101 6.36 -3.63 15.88
N GLY A 102 6.50 -3.13 14.64
CA GLY A 102 7.03 -3.89 13.51
C GLY A 102 6.01 -4.81 12.83
N VAL A 103 4.72 -4.66 13.12
CA VAL A 103 3.67 -5.52 12.55
C VAL A 103 3.19 -4.93 11.23
N VAL A 104 3.23 -5.74 10.17
CA VAL A 104 2.70 -5.38 8.86
C VAL A 104 1.22 -5.74 8.78
N LYS A 105 0.38 -4.78 8.38
CA LYS A 105 -1.05 -5.00 8.14
C LYS A 105 -1.46 -4.52 6.75
N TYR A 106 -2.55 -5.06 6.24
CA TYR A 106 -3.20 -4.55 5.06
C TYR A 106 -4.50 -3.88 5.47
N ILE A 107 -4.74 -2.68 4.97
CA ILE A 107 -5.94 -1.90 5.20
C ILE A 107 -6.53 -1.58 3.85
N TYR A 108 -7.80 -1.90 3.68
CA TYR A 108 -8.55 -1.62 2.48
C TYR A 108 -9.38 -0.37 2.68
N VAL A 109 -9.42 0.49 1.66
CA VAL A 109 -10.18 1.74 1.68
C VAL A 109 -11.13 1.77 0.49
N ASP A 110 -12.42 1.93 0.78
CA ASP A 110 -13.44 2.16 -0.23
C ASP A 110 -13.35 3.61 -0.73
N GLY A 111 -13.09 3.81 -2.02
CA GLY A 111 -12.93 5.12 -2.62
C GLY A 111 -14.25 5.84 -2.92
N VAL A 112 -15.40 5.23 -2.64
CA VAL A 112 -16.73 5.85 -2.73
C VAL A 112 -17.26 6.16 -1.32
N SER A 113 -17.37 5.15 -0.45
CA SER A 113 -17.91 5.32 0.91
C SER A 113 -16.90 5.92 1.88
N ARG A 114 -15.60 5.81 1.57
CA ARG A 114 -14.48 6.21 2.45
C ARG A 114 -14.39 5.35 3.71
N ASP A 115 -14.95 4.16 3.69
CA ASP A 115 -14.80 3.20 4.77
C ASP A 115 -13.43 2.54 4.75
N LEU A 116 -12.95 2.15 5.92
CA LEU A 116 -11.71 1.40 6.12
C LEU A 116 -12.04 0.04 6.72
N PHE A 117 -11.39 -1.01 6.22
CA PHE A 117 -11.54 -2.37 6.72
C PHE A 117 -10.22 -3.14 6.59
N GLU A 118 -10.02 -4.17 7.41
CA GLU A 118 -8.81 -5.00 7.47
C GLU A 118 -9.05 -6.39 6.89
#